data_AF-A0A8C5H7U9-F1
#
_entry.id   AF-A0A8C5H7U9-F1
#
_cell.length_a   1.000
_cell.length_b   1.000
_cell.length_c   1.000
_cell.angle_alpha   90.00
_cell.angle_beta   90.00
_cell.angle_gamma   90.00
#
_symmetry.space_group_name_H-M   'P 1'
#
loop_
_entity.id
_entity.type
_entity.pdbx_description
1 polymer ?
#
loop_
_entity_poly.entity_id
_entity_poly.type
_entity_poly.pdbx_seq_one_letter_code
_entity_poly.pdbx_strand_id
1 'polypeptide(L)'
;TFEFTQNLFAFNYLIIFFYLSYSFLPVRSVFQECIVVENSQTVTLNAPKGSATMKSSERGIGTSIHKFTFSQIFGPEMSQAELYENTVKSQTSDFLDGKNTLIFSYGVTNAGKTYTIQGTQKEPGILSRVLDGTFHYIQGHQYQDMDMKPFLRNDAQRLDSKQVKQERSAKAALFAAVKEVIENGEI
;
A
#
# COMPACT_ATOMS: atom_id res chain seq x y z
N THR A 1 15.90 -16.41 11.48
CA THR A 1 14.85 -15.65 10.75
C THR A 1 15.31 -14.25 10.35
N PHE A 2 16.60 -14.08 10.01
CA PHE A 2 17.25 -12.80 9.68
C PHE A 2 17.83 -12.82 8.25
N GLU A 3 17.39 -13.78 7.42
CA GLU A 3 17.98 -14.06 6.09
C GLU A 3 17.21 -13.42 4.93
N PHE A 4 16.10 -12.72 5.18
CA PHE A 4 15.30 -12.16 4.07
C PHE A 4 15.71 -10.74 3.65
N THR A 5 16.67 -10.12 4.33
CA THR A 5 17.21 -8.80 3.97
C THR A 5 18.07 -8.81 2.70
N GLN A 6 18.43 -9.99 2.18
CA GLN A 6 19.35 -10.13 1.04
C GLN A 6 18.67 -10.13 -0.34
N ASN A 7 17.35 -10.34 -0.44
CA ASN A 7 16.68 -10.48 -1.75
C ASN A 7 15.80 -9.30 -2.19
N LEU A 8 15.80 -8.19 -1.44
CA LEU A 8 15.03 -7.00 -1.80
C LEU A 8 15.91 -5.86 -2.38
N PHE A 9 17.07 -6.21 -2.94
CA PHE A 9 18.02 -5.26 -3.53
C PHE A 9 17.76 -4.92 -5.01
N ALA A 10 16.59 -5.27 -5.55
CA ALA A 10 16.27 -5.04 -6.98
C ALA A 10 15.29 -3.89 -7.25
N PHE A 11 14.73 -3.23 -6.23
CA PHE A 11 13.81 -2.09 -6.41
C PHE A 11 14.36 -0.84 -5.72
N ASN A 12 14.69 0.18 -6.51
CA ASN A 12 15.44 1.38 -6.12
C ASN A 12 14.78 2.31 -5.07
N TYR A 13 13.67 1.93 -4.44
CA TYR A 13 12.98 2.77 -3.45
C TYR A 13 12.32 1.93 -2.36
N LEU A 14 13.12 1.31 -1.49
CA LEU A 14 12.60 0.71 -0.26
C LEU A 14 12.50 1.77 0.84
N ILE A 15 11.32 2.39 0.99
CA ILE A 15 11.04 3.23 2.16
C ILE A 15 10.41 2.37 3.25
N ILE A 16 11.12 2.19 4.36
CA ILE A 16 10.66 1.38 5.49
C ILE A 16 9.92 2.29 6.47
N PHE A 17 8.64 2.01 6.67
CA PHE A 17 7.80 2.70 7.65
C PHE A 17 7.47 1.77 8.81
N PHE A 18 7.70 2.26 10.03
CA PHE A 18 7.31 1.57 11.25
C PHE A 18 6.00 2.18 11.77
N TYR A 19 4.94 1.36 11.87
CA TYR A 19 3.63 1.76 12.37
C TYR A 19 3.28 0.95 13.61
N LEU A 20 2.89 1.66 14.69
CA LEU A 20 2.44 1.04 15.94
C LEU A 20 0.92 1.07 16.01
N SER A 21 0.26 -0.09 15.89
CA SER A 21 -1.18 -0.22 16.12
C SER A 21 -1.46 -0.86 17.47
N TYR A 22 -2.11 -0.14 18.38
CA TYR A 22 -2.43 -0.64 19.73
C TYR A 22 -3.84 -1.26 19.86
N SER A 23 -4.56 -1.50 18.76
CA SER A 23 -6.00 -1.74 18.82
C SER A 23 -6.42 -3.18 19.18
N PHE A 24 -5.51 -4.11 19.50
CA PHE A 24 -5.89 -5.51 19.71
C PHE A 24 -5.08 -6.33 20.73
N LEU A 25 -4.40 -5.70 21.69
CA LEU A 25 -3.74 -6.42 22.79
C LEU A 25 -4.20 -5.90 24.15
N PRO A 26 -4.61 -6.78 25.09
CA PRO A 26 -5.06 -6.40 26.44
C PRO A 26 -3.91 -5.93 27.35
N VAL A 27 -2.74 -5.63 26.78
CA VAL A 27 -1.50 -5.37 27.53
C VAL A 27 -0.92 -4.01 27.15
N ARG A 28 -1.73 -2.95 27.28
CA ARG A 28 -1.28 -1.55 27.12
C ARG A 28 -0.07 -1.22 28.00
N SER A 29 0.03 -1.83 29.19
CA SER A 29 1.02 -1.46 30.20
C SER A 29 2.43 -2.05 30.01
N VAL A 30 2.59 -3.17 29.28
CA VAL A 30 3.91 -3.85 29.16
C VAL A 30 4.65 -3.46 27.89
N PHE A 31 3.92 -3.25 26.78
CA PHE A 31 4.52 -2.86 25.50
C PHE A 31 5.00 -1.40 25.48
N GLN A 32 4.38 -0.53 26.29
CA GLN A 32 4.76 0.88 26.37
C GLN A 32 6.15 1.09 27.02
N GLU A 33 6.65 0.13 27.81
CA GLU A 33 8.02 0.15 28.34
C GLU A 33 9.07 -0.41 27.35
N CYS A 34 8.66 -1.23 26.38
CA CYS A 34 9.58 -1.97 25.51
C CYS A 34 9.94 -1.25 24.20
N ILE A 35 9.13 -0.28 23.76
CA ILE A 35 9.35 0.48 22.53
C ILE A 35 9.23 1.97 22.84
N VAL A 36 10.30 2.71 22.62
CA VAL A 36 10.37 4.16 22.85
C VAL A 36 10.74 4.84 21.54
N VAL A 37 9.83 5.65 21.00
CA VAL A 37 10.10 6.49 19.83
C VAL A 37 10.88 7.73 20.31
N GLU A 38 12.15 7.86 19.92
CA GLU A 38 13.00 8.99 20.31
C GLU A 38 12.72 10.22 19.46
N ASN A 39 12.50 10.00 18.15
CA ASN A 39 12.17 11.04 17.18
C ASN A 39 11.50 10.39 15.94
N SER A 40 11.29 11.17 14.87
CA SER A 40 10.65 10.69 13.63
C SER A 40 11.43 9.62 12.86
N GLN A 41 12.66 9.30 13.23
CA GLN A 41 13.53 8.35 12.54
C GLN A 41 14.13 7.29 13.47
N THR A 42 14.21 7.55 14.77
CA THR A 42 14.86 6.65 15.73
C THR A 42 13.87 6.05 16.73
N VAL A 43 13.91 4.72 16.87
CA VAL A 43 13.21 3.97 17.91
C VAL A 43 14.18 3.15 18.73
N THR A 44 13.91 3.07 20.02
CA THR A 44 14.68 2.30 20.99
C THR A 44 13.82 1.16 21.52
N LEU A 45 14.35 -0.06 21.40
CA LEU A 45 13.78 -1.26 21.98
C LEU A 45 14.47 -1.57 23.30
N ASN A 46 13.70 -1.57 24.38
CA ASN A 46 14.15 -1.97 25.71
C ASN A 46 13.68 -3.39 25.97
N ALA A 47 14.60 -4.26 26.35
CA ALA A 47 14.25 -5.61 26.76
C ALA A 47 13.34 -5.55 28.02
N PRO A 48 12.23 -6.31 28.05
CA PRO A 48 11.32 -6.29 29.20
C PRO A 48 12.04 -6.74 30.48
N LYS A 49 11.68 -6.13 31.61
CA LYS A 49 12.19 -6.51 32.94
C LYS A 49 12.00 -8.02 33.17
N GLY A 50 13.05 -8.71 33.61
CA GLY A 50 13.03 -10.15 33.86
C GLY A 50 13.25 -11.06 32.64
N SER A 51 13.33 -10.50 31.42
CA SER A 51 13.71 -11.24 30.21
C SER A 51 15.15 -11.77 30.30
N ALA A 52 15.43 -12.85 29.56
CA ALA A 52 16.79 -13.40 29.47
C ALA A 52 17.79 -12.34 28.98
N THR A 53 17.39 -11.51 28.02
CA THR A 53 18.21 -10.39 27.51
C THR A 53 18.53 -9.36 28.59
N MET A 54 17.54 -8.93 29.39
CA MET A 54 17.79 -8.03 30.54
C MET A 54 18.76 -8.65 31.55
N LYS A 55 18.51 -9.88 32.00
CA LYS A 55 19.36 -10.60 32.97
C LYS A 55 20.77 -10.86 32.47
N SER A 56 20.95 -10.95 31.16
CA SER A 56 22.28 -11.09 30.55
C SER A 56 23.00 -9.75 30.59
N SER A 57 22.32 -8.66 30.22
CA SER A 57 22.89 -7.31 30.29
C SER A 57 23.28 -6.89 31.72
N GLU A 58 22.47 -7.24 32.74
CA GLU A 58 22.79 -6.97 34.16
C GLU A 58 24.05 -7.72 34.64
N ARG A 59 24.38 -8.84 34.00
CA ARG A 59 25.60 -9.61 34.23
C ARG A 59 26.77 -9.15 33.35
N GLY A 60 26.62 -8.03 32.63
CA GLY A 60 27.62 -7.49 31.70
C GLY A 60 27.73 -8.25 30.37
N ILE A 61 26.78 -9.15 30.07
CA ILE A 61 26.78 -10.00 28.88
C ILE A 61 25.65 -9.58 27.94
N GLY A 62 25.96 -8.78 26.92
CA GLY A 62 25.00 -8.30 25.92
C GLY A 62 24.29 -6.99 26.28
N THR A 63 23.60 -6.39 25.31
CA THR A 63 22.85 -5.13 25.49
C THR A 63 21.36 -5.38 25.68
N SER A 64 20.74 -4.69 26.64
CA SER A 64 19.30 -4.67 26.85
C SER A 64 18.58 -3.64 26.00
N ILE A 65 19.31 -2.68 25.44
CA ILE A 65 18.78 -1.55 24.68
C ILE A 65 19.29 -1.65 23.25
N HIS A 66 18.38 -1.63 22.29
CA HIS A 66 18.69 -1.66 20.86
C HIS A 66 18.07 -0.46 20.17
N LYS A 67 18.88 0.32 19.44
CA LYS A 67 18.40 1.46 18.65
C LYS A 67 18.30 1.09 17.18
N PHE A 68 17.24 1.53 16.53
CA PHE A 68 17.00 1.35 15.11
C PHE A 68 16.68 2.69 14.46
N THR A 69 17.19 2.90 13.25
CA THR A 69 16.96 4.10 12.45
C THR A 69 16.18 3.74 11.19
N PHE A 70 15.16 4.53 10.90
CA PHE A 70 14.26 4.41 9.76
C PHE A 70 14.17 5.74 9.02
N SER A 71 13.63 5.73 7.80
CA SER A 71 13.36 6.96 7.04
C SER A 71 12.30 7.80 7.72
N GLN A 72 11.26 7.14 8.24
CA GLN A 72 10.19 7.77 9.00
C GLN A 72 9.48 6.75 9.90
N ILE A 73 9.10 7.19 11.10
CA ILE A 73 8.38 6.43 12.12
C ILE A 73 7.03 7.10 12.33
N PHE A 74 5.97 6.29 12.33
CA PHE A 74 4.62 6.75 12.62
C PHE A 74 4.14 6.19 13.96
N GLY A 75 3.74 7.11 14.83
CA GLY A 75 3.14 6.78 16.11
C GLY A 75 1.71 6.25 15.96
N PRO A 76 1.14 5.74 17.06
CA PRO A 76 -0.22 5.19 17.07
C PRO A 76 -1.34 6.21 16.89
N GLU A 77 -1.05 7.49 17.13
CA GLU A 77 -1.99 8.59 16.96
C GLU A 77 -2.12 9.02 15.48
N MET A 78 -1.28 8.46 14.61
CA MET A 78 -1.27 8.78 13.18
C MET A 78 -2.49 8.19 12.48
N SER A 79 -3.26 9.02 11.77
CA SER A 79 -4.38 8.53 10.97
C SER A 79 -3.90 7.88 9.65
N GLN A 80 -4.73 7.05 9.05
CA GLN A 80 -4.49 6.44 7.73
C GLN A 80 -4.42 7.47 6.61
N ALA A 81 -5.14 8.59 6.77
CA ALA A 81 -5.12 9.68 5.81
C ALA A 81 -3.75 10.37 5.81
N GLU A 82 -3.27 10.72 7.00
CA GLU A 82 -1.95 11.33 7.14
C GLU A 82 -0.85 10.34 6.77
N LEU A 83 -1.00 9.05 7.09
CA LEU A 83 -0.05 8.01 6.67
C LEU A 83 0.08 8.00 5.15
N TYR A 84 -1.05 7.90 4.44
CA TYR A 84 -1.07 7.95 2.97
C TYR A 84 -0.40 9.22 2.41
N GLU A 85 -0.73 10.38 2.96
CA GLU A 85 -0.21 11.67 2.52
C GLU A 85 1.33 11.75 2.66
N ASN A 86 1.86 11.24 3.77
CA ASN A 86 3.30 11.27 4.06
C ASN A 86 4.10 10.16 3.37
N THR A 87 3.47 9.04 3.01
CA THR A 87 4.21 7.85 2.53
C THR A 87 3.97 7.51 1.07
N VAL A 88 2.70 7.53 0.64
CA VAL A 88 2.27 6.90 -0.62
C VAL A 88 1.83 7.91 -1.66
N LYS A 89 1.50 9.15 -1.28
CA LYS A 89 1.02 10.16 -2.23
C LYS A 89 2.03 10.44 -3.35
N SER A 90 3.29 10.70 -3.01
CA SER A 90 4.35 10.92 -4.01
C SER A 90 4.54 9.73 -4.93
N GLN A 91 4.55 8.52 -4.35
CA GLN A 91 4.62 7.24 -5.05
C GLN A 91 3.45 7.01 -6.02
N THR A 92 2.26 7.48 -5.64
CA THR A 92 1.07 7.45 -6.49
C THR A 92 1.22 8.40 -7.67
N SER A 93 1.72 9.63 -7.44
CA SER A 93 2.01 10.57 -8.54
C SER A 93 3.06 10.02 -9.50
N ASP A 94 4.15 9.46 -8.98
CA ASP A 94 5.19 8.81 -9.80
C ASP A 94 4.61 7.67 -10.66
N PHE A 95 3.69 6.89 -10.09
CA PHE A 95 2.98 5.83 -10.83
C PHE A 95 2.11 6.40 -11.96
N LEU A 96 1.37 7.48 -11.70
CA LEU A 96 0.54 8.15 -12.69
C LEU A 96 1.36 8.81 -13.83
N ASP A 97 2.60 9.16 -13.53
CA ASP A 97 3.59 9.65 -14.52
C ASP A 97 4.28 8.52 -15.31
N GLY A 98 3.84 7.27 -15.12
CA GLY A 98 4.36 6.10 -15.84
C GLY A 98 5.61 5.47 -15.24
N LYS A 99 5.96 5.79 -13.98
CA LYS A 99 7.04 5.10 -13.26
C LYS A 99 6.51 3.85 -12.56
N ASN A 100 7.34 2.82 -12.48
CA ASN A 100 6.97 1.62 -11.73
C ASN A 100 7.19 1.85 -10.23
N THR A 101 6.14 1.64 -9.44
CA THR A 101 6.18 1.77 -7.98
C THR A 101 5.67 0.51 -7.30
N LEU A 102 6.33 0.08 -6.22
CA LEU A 102 5.95 -1.08 -5.42
C LEU A 102 5.83 -0.69 -3.94
N ILE A 103 4.67 -1.01 -3.35
CA ILE A 103 4.38 -0.75 -1.94
C ILE A 103 4.03 -2.08 -1.29
N PHE A 104 4.66 -2.38 -0.15
CA PHE A 104 4.35 -3.56 0.64
C PHE A 104 4.42 -3.24 2.12
N SER A 105 3.68 -3.99 2.93
CA SER A 105 3.73 -3.90 4.39
C SER A 105 4.38 -5.16 4.96
N TYR A 106 5.27 -4.98 5.93
CA TYR A 106 5.98 -6.08 6.60
C TYR A 106 5.81 -5.98 8.12
N GLY A 107 5.78 -7.12 8.79
CA GLY A 107 5.64 -7.21 10.23
C GLY A 107 5.10 -8.56 10.68
N VAL A 108 5.18 -8.84 11.98
CA VAL A 108 4.62 -10.05 12.59
C VAL A 108 3.09 -10.10 12.48
N THR A 109 2.49 -11.25 12.76
CA THR A 109 1.02 -11.38 12.88
C THR A 109 0.49 -10.38 13.91
N ASN A 110 -0.68 -9.80 13.67
CA ASN A 110 -1.29 -8.74 14.48
C ASN A 110 -0.55 -7.39 14.53
N ALA A 111 0.49 -7.17 13.72
CA ALA A 111 1.18 -5.87 13.64
C ALA A 111 0.39 -4.75 12.90
N GLY A 112 -0.83 -5.03 12.41
CA GLY A 112 -1.65 -4.03 11.71
C GLY A 112 -1.42 -3.94 10.19
N LYS A 113 -0.71 -4.88 9.55
CA LYS A 113 -0.48 -4.88 8.08
C LYS A 113 -1.77 -4.72 7.25
N THR A 114 -2.78 -5.55 7.53
CA THR A 114 -4.08 -5.48 6.84
C THR A 114 -4.78 -4.16 7.12
N TYR A 115 -4.67 -3.65 8.35
CA TYR A 115 -5.19 -2.32 8.69
C TYR A 115 -4.50 -1.26 7.82
N THR A 116 -3.17 -1.21 7.76
CA THR A 116 -2.46 -0.21 6.94
C THR A 116 -2.80 -0.27 5.45
N ILE A 117 -2.84 -1.48 4.87
CA ILE A 117 -3.10 -1.62 3.42
C ILE A 117 -4.58 -1.45 3.07
N GLN A 118 -5.47 -2.16 3.75
CA GLN A 118 -6.90 -2.19 3.42
C GLN A 118 -7.69 -1.14 4.21
N GLY A 119 -7.35 -0.97 5.48
CA GLY A 119 -8.07 -0.09 6.42
C GLY A 119 -9.43 -0.62 6.82
N THR A 120 -10.29 0.30 7.22
CA THR A 120 -11.68 0.04 7.61
C THR A 120 -12.61 0.91 6.77
N GLN A 121 -13.92 0.67 6.85
CA GLN A 121 -14.90 1.51 6.15
C GLN A 121 -14.87 2.98 6.63
N LYS A 122 -14.62 3.20 7.92
CA LYS A 122 -14.51 4.56 8.49
C LYS A 122 -13.17 5.20 8.22
N GLU A 123 -12.12 4.38 8.16
CA GLU A 123 -10.75 4.83 7.98
C GLU A 123 -10.08 4.01 6.88
N PRO A 124 -10.29 4.39 5.60
CA PRO A 124 -9.74 3.66 4.46
C PRO A 124 -8.21 3.63 4.50
N GLY A 125 -7.62 2.48 4.18
CA GLY A 125 -6.18 2.28 4.14
C GLY A 125 -5.56 2.77 2.83
N ILE A 126 -4.28 2.45 2.64
CA ILE A 126 -3.48 2.87 1.48
C ILE A 126 -4.14 2.46 0.15
N LEU A 127 -4.58 1.20 0.02
CA LEU A 127 -5.10 0.67 -1.24
C LEU A 127 -6.31 1.45 -1.75
N SER A 128 -7.27 1.73 -0.87
CA SER A 128 -8.49 2.45 -1.23
C SER A 128 -8.19 3.87 -1.68
N ARG A 129 -7.24 4.55 -1.02
CA ARG A 129 -6.83 5.93 -1.34
C ARG A 129 -6.05 6.03 -2.64
N VAL A 130 -5.17 5.06 -2.91
CA VAL A 130 -4.45 4.97 -4.20
C VAL A 130 -5.43 4.79 -5.35
N LEU A 131 -6.42 3.89 -5.19
CA LEU A 131 -7.44 3.66 -6.21
C LEU A 131 -8.28 4.93 -6.45
N ASP A 132 -8.73 5.57 -5.38
CA ASP A 132 -9.49 6.83 -5.47
C ASP A 132 -8.69 7.92 -6.20
N GLY A 133 -7.43 8.15 -5.78
CA GLY A 133 -6.54 9.11 -6.44
C GLY A 133 -6.28 8.77 -7.90
N THR A 134 -6.15 7.48 -8.24
CA THR A 134 -5.96 7.02 -9.62
C THR A 134 -7.19 7.30 -10.47
N PHE A 135 -8.39 6.94 -10.01
CA PHE A 135 -9.62 7.20 -10.76
C PHE A 135 -9.91 8.70 -10.87
N HIS A 136 -9.62 9.49 -9.84
CA HIS A 136 -9.73 10.94 -9.88
C HIS A 136 -8.76 11.55 -10.88
N TYR A 137 -7.54 11.06 -10.96
CA TYR A 137 -6.57 11.50 -11.98
C TYR A 137 -7.01 11.14 -13.40
N ILE A 138 -7.55 9.93 -13.61
CA ILE A 138 -8.03 9.50 -14.92
C ILE A 138 -9.20 10.36 -15.41
N GLN A 139 -10.04 10.89 -14.50
CA GLN A 139 -11.11 11.83 -14.86
C GLN A 139 -10.50 13.09 -15.49
N GLY A 140 -10.63 13.22 -16.81
CA GLY A 140 -10.06 14.33 -17.60
C GLY A 140 -8.84 13.96 -18.45
N HIS A 141 -8.20 12.81 -18.19
CA HIS A 141 -7.10 12.26 -19.00
C HIS A 141 -7.57 11.10 -19.89
N GLN A 142 -8.88 10.98 -20.12
CA GLN A 142 -9.46 9.95 -20.96
C GLN A 142 -9.25 10.30 -22.43
N TYR A 143 -8.61 9.39 -23.14
CA TYR A 143 -8.54 9.45 -24.59
C TYR A 143 -9.95 9.26 -25.18
N GLN A 144 -10.42 10.23 -25.95
CA GLN A 144 -11.81 10.26 -26.44
C GLN A 144 -12.01 9.47 -27.73
N ASP A 145 -10.95 9.28 -28.52
CA ASP A 145 -11.06 8.57 -29.78
C ASP A 145 -11.14 7.05 -29.54
N MET A 146 -11.99 6.38 -30.32
CA MET A 146 -12.16 4.93 -30.28
C MET A 146 -11.29 4.24 -31.34
N ASP A 147 -10.11 4.78 -31.62
CA ASP A 147 -9.17 4.29 -32.61
C ASP A 147 -7.98 3.54 -31.99
N MET A 148 -8.03 3.24 -30.70
CA MET A 148 -7.04 2.39 -30.03
C MET A 148 -7.70 1.12 -29.50
N LYS A 149 -7.04 -0.02 -29.70
CA LYS A 149 -7.38 -1.29 -29.05
C LYS A 149 -6.21 -1.79 -28.20
N PRO A 150 -6.47 -2.48 -27.08
CA PRO A 150 -5.42 -3.19 -26.34
C PRO A 150 -4.69 -4.17 -27.26
N PHE A 151 -3.37 -4.21 -27.17
CA PHE A 151 -2.50 -5.12 -27.90
C PHE A 151 -1.55 -5.82 -26.93
N LEU A 152 -1.61 -7.15 -26.88
CA LEU A 152 -0.85 -7.98 -25.94
C LEU A 152 -1.07 -7.54 -24.48
N ARG A 153 0.01 -7.42 -23.69
CA ARG A 153 -0.08 -7.16 -22.24
C ARG A 153 -0.10 -5.67 -21.89
N ASN A 154 0.77 -4.88 -22.51
CA ASN A 154 1.01 -3.48 -22.11
C ASN A 154 1.03 -2.50 -23.30
N ASP A 155 0.54 -2.90 -24.47
CA ASP A 155 0.61 -2.08 -25.69
C ASP A 155 -0.79 -1.73 -26.20
N ALA A 156 -0.84 -0.73 -27.08
CA ALA A 156 -2.06 -0.29 -27.74
C ALA A 156 -1.83 -0.22 -29.25
N GLN A 157 -2.70 -0.90 -30.01
CA GLN A 157 -2.68 -0.82 -31.46
C GLN A 157 -3.66 0.25 -31.93
N ARG A 158 -3.16 1.21 -32.71
CA ARG A 158 -4.01 2.14 -33.46
C ARG A 158 -4.74 1.43 -34.61
N LEU A 159 -6.00 1.77 -34.78
CA LEU A 159 -6.92 1.25 -35.77
C LEU A 159 -7.01 2.20 -36.95
N ASP A 160 -7.06 1.65 -38.16
CA ASP A 160 -7.38 2.44 -39.34
C ASP A 160 -8.88 2.80 -39.39
N SER A 161 -9.26 3.72 -40.28
CA SER A 161 -10.65 4.18 -40.39
C SER A 161 -11.65 3.08 -40.76
N LYS A 162 -11.22 2.02 -41.47
CA LYS A 162 -12.08 0.87 -41.80
C LYS A 162 -12.32 0.02 -40.57
N GLN A 163 -11.26 -0.25 -39.80
CA GLN A 163 -11.30 -1.01 -38.56
C GLN A 163 -12.16 -0.31 -37.50
N VAL A 164 -12.00 1.00 -37.31
CA VAL A 164 -12.84 1.77 -36.38
C VAL A 164 -14.33 1.67 -36.73
N LYS A 165 -14.68 1.73 -38.03
CA LYS A 165 -16.06 1.59 -38.48
C LYS A 165 -16.61 0.19 -38.19
N GLN A 166 -15.81 -0.85 -38.41
CA GLN A 166 -16.20 -2.22 -38.11
C GLN A 166 -16.44 -2.43 -36.61
N GLU A 167 -15.51 -1.97 -35.76
CA GLU A 167 -15.63 -2.04 -34.30
C GLU A 167 -16.86 -1.27 -33.78
N ARG A 168 -17.13 -0.07 -34.32
CA ARG A 168 -18.34 0.69 -33.96
C ARG A 168 -19.62 -0.05 -34.31
N SER A 169 -19.69 -0.66 -35.49
CA SER A 169 -20.84 -1.46 -35.91
C SER A 169 -21.03 -2.70 -35.03
N ALA A 170 -19.93 -3.41 -34.70
CA ALA A 170 -19.97 -4.58 -33.82
C ALA A 170 -20.41 -4.21 -32.40
N LYS A 171 -19.86 -3.12 -31.86
CA LYS A 171 -20.25 -2.55 -30.56
C LYS A 171 -21.74 -2.22 -30.53
N ALA A 172 -22.24 -1.51 -31.54
CA ALA A 172 -23.66 -1.14 -31.62
C ALA A 172 -24.59 -2.37 -31.67
N ALA A 173 -24.21 -3.40 -32.44
CA ALA A 173 -24.97 -4.65 -32.52
C ALA A 173 -25.01 -5.39 -31.17
N LEU A 174 -23.89 -5.45 -30.45
CA LEU A 174 -23.82 -6.06 -29.11
C LEU A 174 -24.69 -5.31 -28.10
N PHE A 175 -24.63 -3.97 -28.08
CA PHE A 175 -25.47 -3.19 -27.17
C PHE A 175 -26.96 -3.31 -27.48
N ALA A 176 -27.33 -3.40 -28.77
CA ALA A 176 -28.71 -3.65 -29.16
C ALA A 176 -29.20 -5.02 -28.64
N ALA A 177 -28.40 -6.08 -28.85
CA ALA A 177 -28.73 -7.42 -28.37
C ALA A 177 -28.84 -7.49 -26.84
N VAL A 178 -27.93 -6.85 -26.10
CA VAL A 178 -28.01 -6.79 -24.63
C VAL A 178 -29.26 -6.04 -24.17
N LYS A 179 -29.65 -4.96 -24.86
CA LYS A 179 -30.87 -4.20 -24.52
C LYS A 179 -32.12 -5.04 -24.72
N GLU A 180 -32.19 -5.82 -25.79
CA GLU A 180 -33.29 -6.76 -26.02
C GLU A 180 -33.37 -7.84 -24.93
N VAL A 181 -32.24 -8.38 -24.45
CA VAL A 181 -32.22 -9.34 -23.34
C VAL A 181 -32.73 -8.71 -22.03
N ILE A 182 -32.33 -7.47 -21.74
CA ILE A 182 -32.78 -6.75 -20.53
C ILE A 182 -34.27 -6.41 -20.61
N GLU A 183 -34.77 -5.96 -21.78
CA GLU A 183 -36.19 -5.64 -21.97
C GLU A 183 -37.10 -6.87 -21.98
N ASN A 184 -36.56 -8.05 -22.35
CA ASN A 184 -37.29 -9.32 -22.34
C ASN A 184 -37.25 -10.05 -20.98
N GLY A 185 -36.58 -9.50 -19.95
CA GLY A 185 -36.73 -9.93 -18.55
C GLY A 185 -36.09 -11.28 -18.19
N GLU A 186 -35.02 -11.71 -18.87
CA GLU A 186 -34.33 -12.98 -18.56
C GLU A 186 -33.25 -12.90 -17.45
N ILE A 187 -33.20 -11.82 -16.65
CA ILE A 187 -32.40 -11.74 -15.41
C ILE A 187 -33.18 -11.02 -14.30
#